data_AF-W9H479-F1
#
_entry.id   AF-W9H479-F1
#
_cell.length_a   1.000
_cell.length_b   1.000
_cell.length_c   1.000
_cell.angle_alpha   90.00
_cell.angle_beta   90.00
_cell.angle_gamma   90.00
#
_symmetry.space_group_name_H-M   'P 1'
#
loop_
_entity.id
_entity.type
_entity.pdbx_description
1 polymer ?
#
loop_
_entity_poly.entity_id
_entity_poly.type
_entity_poly.pdbx_seq_one_letter_code
_entity_poly.pdbx_strand_id
1 'polypeptide(L)'
;MNKLATVIVNGNAGVGVAENMMSGLVHVRGDASQAAGATAHGGMLVIDGNASARCGISMKGIDIVVKGSIGHMSAFMGQAGTLTVLGDAGEALGDSLYEARLFVRGSVASLGADCVEKEMRDEHRAELGARLEAAGLAGTVDVAEFRRYGSARQLYNFHIDNVY
;
A
#
# COMPACT_ATOMS: atom_id res chain seq x y z
N MET A 1 -7.38 18.95 1.61
CA MET A 1 -7.64 17.55 1.21
C MET A 1 -8.57 16.88 2.19
N ASN A 2 -9.21 15.76 1.80
CA ASN A 2 -10.22 15.07 2.61
C ASN A 2 -9.73 14.90 4.07
N LYS A 3 -10.57 15.36 5.00
CA LYS A 3 -10.41 15.20 6.45
C LYS A 3 -11.77 14.75 6.99
N LEU A 4 -11.85 13.50 7.45
CA LEU A 4 -13.03 12.83 8.00
C LEU A 4 -14.20 12.59 7.03
N ALA A 5 -14.12 12.97 5.75
CA ALA A 5 -15.19 12.71 4.79
C ALA A 5 -15.13 11.28 4.23
N THR A 6 -16.30 10.79 3.83
CA THR A 6 -16.45 9.55 3.07
C THR A 6 -16.77 9.89 1.62
N VAL A 7 -15.95 9.42 0.69
CA VAL A 7 -16.11 9.63 -0.75
C VAL A 7 -16.24 8.27 -1.43
N ILE A 8 -17.31 8.08 -2.20
CA ILE A 8 -17.54 6.86 -2.97
C ILE A 8 -17.50 7.22 -4.46
N VAL A 9 -16.60 6.59 -5.20
CA VAL A 9 -16.49 6.73 -6.66
C VAL A 9 -17.14 5.49 -7.30
N ASN A 10 -18.31 5.69 -7.92
CA ASN A 10 -19.00 4.65 -8.67
C ASN A 10 -18.40 4.52 -10.08
N GLY A 11 -17.25 3.86 -10.18
CA GLY A 11 -16.50 3.68 -11.42
C GLY A 11 -15.00 3.77 -11.17
N ASN A 12 -14.26 4.24 -12.18
CA ASN A 12 -12.81 4.36 -12.15
C ASN A 12 -12.36 5.74 -11.66
N ALA A 13 -11.14 5.83 -11.14
CA ALA A 13 -10.53 7.08 -10.73
C ALA A 13 -9.23 7.37 -11.50
N GLY A 14 -9.03 8.65 -11.85
CA GLY A 14 -7.84 9.16 -12.53
C GLY A 14 -6.59 9.16 -11.64
N VAL A 15 -5.54 9.82 -12.14
CA VAL A 15 -4.23 9.92 -11.46
C VAL A 15 -4.38 10.63 -10.11
N GLY A 16 -3.71 10.10 -9.07
CA GLY A 16 -3.62 10.77 -7.77
C GLY A 16 -4.89 10.68 -6.91
N VAL A 17 -5.76 9.69 -7.12
CA VAL A 17 -6.94 9.51 -6.25
C VAL A 17 -6.51 9.35 -4.80
N ALA A 18 -7.13 10.13 -3.90
CA ALA A 18 -6.77 10.19 -2.48
C ALA A 18 -5.30 10.56 -2.19
N GLU A 19 -4.61 11.21 -3.13
CA GLU A 19 -3.34 11.87 -2.85
C GLU A 19 -3.51 12.80 -1.64
N ASN A 20 -2.46 12.93 -0.80
CA ASN A 20 -2.32 13.85 0.35
C ASN A 20 -3.58 13.95 1.24
N MET A 21 -4.34 12.85 1.33
CA MET A 21 -5.47 12.70 2.22
C MET A 21 -5.00 12.66 3.68
N MET A 22 -5.73 13.33 4.56
CA MET A 22 -5.35 13.44 5.98
C MET A 22 -6.10 12.44 6.87
N SER A 23 -7.37 12.15 6.54
CA SER A 23 -8.22 11.17 7.23
C SER A 23 -9.52 10.97 6.45
N GLY A 24 -10.32 9.98 6.85
CA GLY A 24 -11.62 9.65 6.23
C GLY A 24 -11.54 8.36 5.41
N LEU A 25 -12.48 8.19 4.49
CA LEU A 25 -12.56 7.04 3.58
C LEU A 25 -12.72 7.51 2.13
N VAL A 26 -11.96 6.92 1.22
CA VAL A 26 -12.22 6.96 -0.22
C VAL A 26 -12.39 5.52 -0.71
N HIS A 27 -13.51 5.23 -1.37
CA HIS A 27 -13.77 3.91 -1.95
C HIS A 27 -14.04 4.03 -3.44
N VAL A 28 -13.17 3.44 -4.25
CA VAL A 28 -13.27 3.37 -5.71
C VAL A 28 -13.84 2.00 -6.08
N ARG A 29 -15.01 1.96 -6.72
CA ARG A 29 -15.68 0.71 -7.11
C ARG A 29 -15.15 0.07 -8.41
N GLY A 30 -14.20 0.72 -9.07
CA GLY A 30 -13.50 0.22 -10.25
C GLY A 30 -11.99 0.30 -10.08
N ASP A 31 -11.29 0.61 -11.16
CA ASP A 31 -9.83 0.73 -11.19
C ASP A 31 -9.36 2.14 -10.80
N ALA A 32 -8.14 2.22 -10.25
CA ALA A 32 -7.44 3.46 -10.00
C ALA A 32 -6.21 3.60 -10.91
N SER A 33 -6.02 4.79 -11.45
CA SER A 33 -4.81 5.12 -12.22
C SER A 33 -3.57 5.25 -11.31
N GLN A 34 -2.51 5.81 -11.87
CA GLN A 34 -1.21 5.98 -11.24
C GLN A 34 -1.31 6.82 -9.95
N ALA A 35 -0.39 6.57 -9.01
CA ALA A 35 -0.22 7.39 -7.81
C ALA A 35 -1.44 7.45 -6.86
N ALA A 36 -2.30 6.44 -6.88
CA ALA A 36 -3.39 6.32 -5.90
C ALA A 36 -2.85 6.32 -4.47
N GLY A 37 -3.41 7.16 -3.58
CA GLY A 37 -2.99 7.31 -2.19
C GLY A 37 -1.62 7.99 -1.99
N ALA A 38 -1.06 8.61 -3.03
CA ALA A 38 0.25 9.25 -2.96
C ALA A 38 0.35 10.26 -1.82
N THR A 39 1.44 10.26 -1.06
CA THR A 39 1.72 11.25 0.01
C THR A 39 0.67 11.37 1.13
N ALA A 40 -0.35 10.52 1.15
CA ALA A 40 -1.43 10.59 2.12
C ALA A 40 -0.95 10.26 3.54
N HIS A 41 -1.42 11.04 4.51
CA HIS A 41 -1.01 11.01 5.90
C HIS A 41 -1.91 10.13 6.78
N GLY A 42 -3.11 9.79 6.31
CA GLY A 42 -4.04 8.97 7.07
C GLY A 42 -5.38 8.75 6.38
N GLY A 43 -6.23 7.95 7.02
CA GLY A 43 -7.48 7.49 6.46
C GLY A 43 -7.31 6.18 5.68
N MET A 44 -8.37 5.79 4.98
CA MET A 44 -8.39 4.55 4.20
C MET A 44 -8.76 4.82 2.75
N LEU A 45 -8.04 4.18 1.83
CA LEU A 45 -8.38 4.08 0.41
C LEU A 45 -8.68 2.61 0.07
N VAL A 46 -9.89 2.33 -0.39
CA VAL A 46 -10.29 1.01 -0.88
C VAL A 46 -10.49 1.09 -2.39
N ILE A 47 -9.90 0.15 -3.13
CA ILE A 47 -10.03 0.04 -4.59
C ILE A 47 -10.52 -1.38 -4.90
N ASP A 48 -11.70 -1.49 -5.51
CA ASP A 48 -12.30 -2.80 -5.85
C ASP A 48 -11.64 -3.46 -7.07
N GLY A 49 -11.05 -2.67 -7.97
CA GLY A 49 -10.27 -3.14 -9.10
C GLY A 49 -8.77 -3.13 -8.85
N ASN A 50 -8.02 -2.82 -9.91
CA ASN A 50 -6.56 -2.70 -9.91
C ASN A 50 -6.12 -1.25 -9.62
N ALA A 51 -4.91 -1.11 -9.10
CA ALA A 51 -4.21 0.18 -9.07
C ALA A 51 -3.02 0.13 -10.03
N SER A 52 -2.83 1.20 -10.80
CA SER A 52 -1.68 1.28 -11.71
C SER A 52 -0.37 1.53 -10.94
N ALA A 53 0.68 1.96 -11.63
CA ALA A 53 1.98 2.12 -11.00
C ALA A 53 2.04 3.22 -9.92
N ARG A 54 3.03 3.09 -9.04
CA ARG A 54 3.28 4.01 -7.92
C ARG A 54 2.10 4.16 -6.95
N CYS A 55 1.26 3.14 -6.81
CA CYS A 55 0.22 3.14 -5.77
C CYS A 55 0.89 3.28 -4.38
N GLY A 56 0.44 4.23 -3.57
CA GLY A 56 1.02 4.52 -2.26
C GLY A 56 2.40 5.19 -2.29
N ILE A 57 2.83 5.78 -3.41
CA ILE A 57 4.11 6.51 -3.47
C ILE A 57 4.18 7.59 -2.39
N SER A 58 5.28 7.57 -1.63
CA SER A 58 5.54 8.50 -0.53
C SER A 58 4.43 8.53 0.53
N MET A 59 3.66 7.44 0.71
CA MET A 59 2.62 7.35 1.74
C MET A 59 3.17 7.60 3.15
N LYS A 60 2.41 8.29 4.01
CA LYS A 60 2.83 8.79 5.33
C LYS A 60 1.89 8.39 6.46
N GLY A 61 1.05 7.39 6.25
CA GLY A 61 0.13 6.88 7.27
C GLY A 61 -1.23 6.42 6.76
N ILE A 62 -1.51 6.53 5.46
CA ILE A 62 -2.75 5.98 4.87
C ILE A 62 -2.75 4.45 4.91
N ASP A 63 -3.95 3.86 5.06
CA ASP A 63 -4.20 2.45 4.81
C ASP A 63 -4.81 2.29 3.41
N ILE A 64 -4.15 1.55 2.52
CA ILE A 64 -4.59 1.31 1.15
C ILE A 64 -4.93 -0.18 1.01
N VAL A 65 -6.12 -0.50 0.52
CA VAL A 65 -6.56 -1.86 0.20
C VAL A 65 -6.92 -1.92 -1.28
N VAL A 66 -6.21 -2.75 -2.04
CA VAL A 66 -6.46 -3.01 -3.46
C VAL A 66 -6.92 -4.45 -3.60
N LYS A 67 -8.15 -4.66 -4.08
CA LYS A 67 -8.72 -6.00 -4.27
C LYS A 67 -8.16 -6.72 -5.49
N GLY A 68 -7.70 -5.97 -6.48
CA GLY A 68 -6.93 -6.47 -7.63
C GLY A 68 -5.41 -6.40 -7.42
N SER A 69 -4.70 -6.20 -8.53
CA SER A 69 -3.24 -6.09 -8.59
C SER A 69 -2.76 -4.64 -8.57
N ILE A 70 -1.48 -4.44 -8.23
CA ILE A 70 -0.80 -3.13 -8.25
C ILE A 70 0.33 -3.09 -9.27
N GLY A 71 0.52 -1.93 -9.89
CA GLY A 71 1.59 -1.72 -10.88
C GLY A 71 3.00 -1.57 -10.27
N HIS A 72 3.98 -1.39 -11.15
CA HIS A 72 5.40 -1.20 -10.80
C HIS A 72 5.63 0.01 -9.86
N MET A 73 6.72 -0.03 -9.09
CA MET A 73 7.15 1.02 -8.15
C MET A 73 6.08 1.43 -7.11
N SER A 74 5.13 0.54 -6.82
CA SER A 74 4.16 0.78 -5.76
C SER A 74 4.85 0.78 -4.39
N ALA A 75 4.37 1.64 -3.49
CA ALA A 75 4.98 1.99 -2.21
C ALA A 75 6.41 2.56 -2.31
N PHE A 76 6.81 3.12 -3.46
CA PHE A 76 8.08 3.84 -3.57
C PHE A 76 8.16 4.95 -2.53
N MET A 77 9.23 5.00 -1.74
CA MET A 77 9.41 5.94 -0.63
C MET A 77 8.31 5.88 0.44
N GLY A 78 7.62 4.75 0.61
CA GLY A 78 6.56 4.58 1.61
C GLY A 78 7.10 4.77 3.04
N GLN A 79 6.65 5.82 3.72
CA GLN A 79 7.16 6.23 5.03
C GLN A 79 6.42 5.56 6.18
N ALA A 80 5.09 5.51 6.12
CA ALA A 80 4.24 4.90 7.13
C ALA A 80 2.88 4.52 6.54
N GLY A 81 2.11 3.70 7.27
CA GLY A 81 0.81 3.20 6.86
C GLY A 81 0.87 1.76 6.33
N THR A 82 -0.21 1.32 5.69
CA THR A 82 -0.31 -0.04 5.14
C THR A 82 -0.73 -0.05 3.67
N LEU A 83 -0.16 -0.97 2.89
CA LEU A 83 -0.62 -1.30 1.54
C LEU A 83 -0.95 -2.79 1.50
N THR A 84 -2.23 -3.11 1.38
CA THR A 84 -2.76 -4.48 1.30
C THR A 84 -3.23 -4.77 -0.12
N VAL A 85 -2.74 -5.85 -0.71
CA VAL A 85 -2.98 -6.22 -2.11
C VAL A 85 -3.46 -7.66 -2.17
N LEU A 86 -4.67 -7.87 -2.69
CA LEU A 86 -5.26 -9.20 -2.83
C LEU A 86 -4.81 -9.91 -4.12
N GLY A 87 -4.36 -9.16 -5.12
CA GLY A 87 -3.73 -9.67 -6.34
C GLY A 87 -2.21 -9.65 -6.31
N ASP A 88 -1.60 -9.44 -7.47
CA ASP A 88 -0.15 -9.40 -7.69
C ASP A 88 0.43 -8.00 -7.52
N ALA A 89 1.74 -7.93 -7.22
CA ALA A 89 2.52 -6.71 -7.26
C ALA A 89 3.54 -6.73 -8.40
N GLY A 90 3.58 -5.64 -9.16
CA GLY A 90 4.56 -5.42 -10.22
C GLY A 90 5.99 -5.23 -9.72
N GLU A 91 6.87 -4.81 -10.64
CA GLU A 91 8.30 -4.67 -10.37
C GLU A 91 8.62 -3.56 -9.36
N ALA A 92 9.75 -3.71 -8.65
CA ALA A 92 10.29 -2.73 -7.71
C ALA A 92 9.32 -2.35 -6.57
N LEU A 93 8.61 -3.34 -6.00
CA LEU A 93 7.72 -3.12 -4.86
C LEU A 93 8.51 -2.57 -3.66
N GLY A 94 8.03 -1.45 -3.10
CA GLY A 94 8.62 -0.85 -1.91
C GLY A 94 10.01 -0.27 -2.15
N ASP A 95 10.34 0.20 -3.34
CA ASP A 95 11.63 0.83 -3.55
C ASP A 95 11.83 2.03 -2.60
N SER A 96 12.99 2.09 -1.93
CA SER A 96 13.31 3.07 -0.89
C SER A 96 12.29 3.13 0.28
N LEU A 97 11.79 1.97 0.72
CA LEU A 97 10.79 1.87 1.81
C LEU A 97 11.36 2.25 3.18
N TYR A 98 10.53 2.88 4.02
CA TYR A 98 10.81 3.11 5.44
C TYR A 98 9.89 2.26 6.33
N GLU A 99 9.00 2.85 7.13
CA GLU A 99 8.19 2.14 8.12
C GLU A 99 6.81 1.70 7.60
N ALA A 100 6.49 1.92 6.33
CA ALA A 100 5.27 1.40 5.74
C ALA A 100 5.30 -0.14 5.66
N ARG A 101 4.14 -0.77 5.91
CA ARG A 101 3.99 -2.23 5.92
C ARG A 101 3.18 -2.67 4.71
N LEU A 102 3.75 -3.56 3.91
CA LEU A 102 3.12 -4.04 2.68
C LEU A 102 2.69 -5.50 2.87
N PHE A 103 1.46 -5.82 2.47
CA PHE A 103 0.90 -7.16 2.52
C PHE A 103 0.44 -7.53 1.11
N VAL A 104 0.97 -8.62 0.55
CA VAL A 104 0.61 -9.10 -0.78
C VAL A 104 0.20 -10.56 -0.69
N ARG A 105 -1.02 -10.86 -1.18
CA ARG A 105 -1.55 -12.22 -1.27
C ARG A 105 -1.03 -12.97 -2.50
N GLY A 106 -0.96 -12.28 -3.64
CA GLY A 106 -0.44 -12.84 -4.89
C GLY A 106 1.08 -12.87 -4.94
N SER A 107 1.59 -12.88 -6.16
CA SER A 107 3.02 -12.86 -6.45
C SER A 107 3.58 -11.43 -6.42
N VAL A 108 4.88 -11.32 -6.13
CA VAL A 108 5.63 -10.07 -6.24
C VAL A 108 6.70 -10.25 -7.30
N ALA A 109 6.66 -9.47 -8.37
CA ALA A 109 7.57 -9.63 -9.50
C ALA A 109 9.04 -9.34 -9.13
N SER A 110 9.29 -8.23 -8.44
CA SER A 110 10.59 -7.90 -7.85
C SER A 110 10.46 -6.89 -6.72
N LEU A 111 11.42 -6.91 -5.79
CA LEU A 111 11.51 -5.94 -4.71
C LEU A 111 12.38 -4.75 -5.13
N GLY A 112 12.02 -3.57 -4.63
CA GLY A 112 12.84 -2.37 -4.77
C GLY A 112 14.01 -2.32 -3.79
N ALA A 113 14.83 -1.27 -3.87
CA ALA A 113 15.94 -1.09 -2.94
C ALA A 113 15.41 -0.93 -1.50
N ASP A 114 16.11 -1.54 -0.55
CA ASP A 114 15.76 -1.51 0.88
C ASP A 114 14.40 -2.14 1.22
N CYS A 115 13.77 -2.88 0.30
CA CYS A 115 12.57 -3.67 0.59
C CYS A 115 12.93 -5.14 0.70
N VAL A 116 12.51 -5.79 1.79
CA VAL A 116 12.68 -7.22 1.99
C VAL A 116 11.38 -7.84 2.48
N GLU A 117 11.19 -9.12 2.17
CA GLU A 117 10.19 -9.91 2.88
C GLU A 117 10.55 -9.97 4.37
N LYS A 118 9.53 -9.91 5.21
CA LYS A 118 9.65 -9.94 6.66
C LYS A 118 8.73 -10.99 7.24
N GLU A 119 9.11 -11.51 8.40
CA GLU A 119 8.29 -12.48 9.15
C GLU A 119 6.88 -11.95 9.46
N MET A 120 5.89 -12.84 9.27
CA MET A 120 4.47 -12.62 9.50
C MET A 120 4.05 -13.01 10.94
N ARG A 121 4.42 -12.18 11.91
CA ARG A 121 4.05 -12.31 13.35
C ARG A 121 2.56 -12.03 13.62
N ASP A 122 2.07 -12.45 14.78
CA ASP A 122 0.66 -12.31 15.22
C ASP A 122 0.16 -10.87 15.21
N GLU A 123 0.97 -9.91 15.66
CA GLU A 123 0.61 -8.49 15.65
C GLU A 123 0.27 -7.96 14.24
N HIS A 124 0.97 -8.47 13.23
CA HIS A 124 0.74 -8.06 11.85
C HIS A 124 -0.47 -8.78 11.26
N ARG A 125 -0.74 -10.02 11.69
CA ARG A 125 -1.95 -10.75 11.30
C ARG A 125 -3.19 -10.04 11.86
N ALA A 126 -3.12 -9.58 13.11
CA ALA A 126 -4.15 -8.78 13.73
C ALA A 126 -4.32 -7.42 13.01
N GLU A 127 -3.22 -6.75 12.67
CA GLU A 127 -3.28 -5.50 11.89
C GLU A 127 -3.93 -5.71 10.52
N LEU A 128 -3.46 -6.68 9.74
CA LEU A 128 -4.01 -7.00 8.42
C LEU A 128 -5.49 -7.41 8.51
N GLY A 129 -5.87 -8.23 9.50
CA GLY A 129 -7.25 -8.58 9.77
C GLY A 129 -8.15 -7.36 10.00
N ALA A 130 -7.69 -6.41 10.83
CA ALA A 130 -8.43 -5.17 11.09
C ALA A 130 -8.56 -4.28 9.84
N ARG A 131 -7.55 -4.25 8.95
CA ARG A 131 -7.63 -3.52 7.68
C ARG A 131 -8.60 -4.15 6.69
N LEU A 132 -8.59 -5.48 6.60
CA LEU A 132 -9.54 -6.23 5.78
C LEU A 132 -10.97 -6.02 6.29
N GLU A 133 -11.20 -6.09 7.60
CA GLU A 133 -12.50 -5.80 8.20
C GLU A 133 -12.99 -4.38 7.89
N ALA A 134 -12.15 -3.37 8.10
CA ALA A 134 -12.48 -1.98 7.78
C ALA A 134 -12.75 -1.74 6.29
N ALA A 135 -12.16 -2.54 5.40
CA ALA A 135 -12.43 -2.54 3.96
C ALA A 135 -13.66 -3.38 3.55
N GLY A 136 -14.39 -3.95 4.51
CA GLY A 136 -15.56 -4.79 4.25
C GLY A 136 -15.22 -6.19 3.72
N LEU A 137 -14.04 -6.70 4.04
CA LEU A 137 -13.49 -7.99 3.61
C LEU A 137 -13.30 -8.98 4.77
N ALA A 138 -13.96 -8.75 5.91
CA ALA A 138 -13.91 -9.67 7.04
C ALA A 138 -14.35 -11.08 6.61
N GLY A 139 -13.47 -12.07 6.82
CA GLY A 139 -13.74 -13.47 6.51
C GLY A 139 -13.81 -13.82 5.02
N THR A 140 -13.53 -12.88 4.11
CA THR A 140 -13.54 -13.16 2.66
C THR A 140 -12.21 -13.68 2.13
N VAL A 141 -11.12 -13.42 2.86
CA VAL A 141 -9.76 -13.87 2.54
C VAL A 141 -9.05 -14.31 3.82
N ASP A 142 -8.22 -15.34 3.73
CA ASP A 142 -7.40 -15.79 4.85
C ASP A 142 -6.12 -14.94 4.95
N VAL A 143 -5.89 -14.35 6.12
CA VAL A 143 -4.70 -13.56 6.46
C VAL A 143 -3.42 -14.40 6.31
N ALA A 144 -3.49 -15.72 6.46
CA ALA A 144 -2.36 -16.62 6.28
C ALA A 144 -1.86 -16.72 4.82
N GLU A 145 -2.67 -16.31 3.84
CA GLU A 145 -2.29 -16.29 2.43
C GLU A 145 -1.39 -15.09 2.07
N PHE A 146 -1.20 -14.14 2.98
CA PHE A 146 -0.43 -12.93 2.72
C PHE A 146 1.03 -13.08 3.14
N ARG A 147 1.92 -12.55 2.30
CA ARG A 147 3.32 -12.29 2.63
C ARG A 147 3.48 -10.82 3.02
N ARG A 148 4.40 -10.56 3.95
CA ARG A 148 4.69 -9.21 4.44
C ARG A 148 6.03 -8.71 3.93
N TYR A 149 6.06 -7.45 3.53
CA TYR A 149 7.28 -6.75 3.13
C TYR A 149 7.44 -5.46 3.93
N GLY A 150 8.69 -5.06 4.13
CA GLY A 150 9.05 -3.89 4.92
C GLY A 150 10.52 -3.51 4.73
N SER A 151 10.91 -2.34 5.25
CA SER A 151 12.27 -1.83 5.06
C SER A 151 13.34 -2.75 5.66
N ALA A 152 14.45 -2.96 4.93
CA ALA A 152 15.67 -3.56 5.46
C ALA A 152 16.47 -2.58 6.35
N ARG A 153 16.05 -1.32 6.42
CA ARG A 153 16.63 -0.22 7.19
C ARG A 153 18.09 0.06 6.85
N GLN A 154 18.47 -0.18 5.59
CA GLN A 154 19.82 0.06 5.08
C GLN A 154 19.98 1.49 4.55
N LEU A 155 18.89 2.15 4.15
CA LEU A 155 18.94 3.52 3.60
C LEU A 155 18.59 4.61 4.63
N TYR A 156 18.59 4.27 5.93
CA TYR A 156 18.24 5.22 7.00
C TYR A 156 19.40 6.17 7.33
N ASN A 157 20.62 5.74 7.04
CA ASN A 157 21.82 6.52 7.28
C ASN A 157 22.60 6.63 5.98
N PHE A 158 23.32 7.73 5.83
CA PHE A 158 24.28 7.87 4.75
C PHE A 158 25.49 6.96 5.01
N HIS A 159 25.80 6.12 4.04
CA HIS A 159 27.02 5.32 4.01
C HIS A 159 27.95 5.90 2.93
N ILE A 160 29.19 6.23 3.31
CA ILE A 160 30.18 6.81 2.38
C ILE A 160 30.51 5.89 1.21
N ASP A 161 30.29 4.58 1.40
CA ASP A 161 30.49 3.57 0.37
C ASP A 161 29.41 3.62 -0.74
N ASN A 162 28.40 4.48 -0.61
CA ASN A 162 27.36 4.70 -1.62
C ASN A 162 27.70 5.86 -2.59
N VAL A 163 28.90 6.46 -2.51
CA VAL A 163 29.30 7.66 -3.26
C VAL A 163 29.90 7.33 -4.65
N TYR A 164 29.79 6.09 -5.11
CA TYR A 164 30.45 5.63 -6.34
C TYR A 164 29.52 5.54 -7.55
#